data_AF-A0A7V8YF71-F1
#
_entry.id   AF-A0A7V8YF71-F1
#
_cell.length_a   1.000
_cell.length_b   1.000
_cell.length_c   1.000
_cell.angle_alpha   90.00
_cell.angle_beta   90.00
_cell.angle_gamma   90.00
#
_symmetry.space_group_name_H-M   'P 1'
#
loop_
_entity.id
_entity.type
_entity.pdbx_description
1 polymer ?
#
loop_
_entity_poly.entity_id
_entity_poly.type
_entity_poly.pdbx_seq_one_letter_code
_entity_poly.pdbx_strand_id
1 'polypeptide(L)'
;MTLRLLALLLGLLLVGCTPARREVQGRILRNTHFSGNGGLIGGSNDYQLRAQMAQNNSAFGLTLWPLLYVIEPKVLRDKVLARDAWRLEMWYAHHGWFDARVLGWQLREVRKGSKRRAAVMDAIGFVDRGRP
;
A
#
# COMPACT_ATOMS: atom_id res chain seq x y z
N MET A 1 21.87 5.42 -44.40
CA MET A 1 22.67 5.04 -43.22
C MET A 1 22.36 5.85 -41.95
N THR A 2 21.63 6.97 -42.05
CA THR A 2 21.38 7.93 -40.96
C THR A 2 20.25 7.52 -40.00
N LEU A 3 19.21 6.82 -40.48
CA LEU A 3 18.05 6.46 -39.65
C LEU A 3 18.35 5.43 -38.54
N ARG A 4 19.27 4.50 -38.80
CA ARG A 4 19.66 3.44 -37.84
C ARG A 4 20.47 3.99 -36.67
N LEU A 5 21.30 5.01 -36.92
CA LEU A 5 22.12 5.65 -35.89
C LEU A 5 21.24 6.49 -34.94
N LEU A 6 20.23 7.18 -35.48
CA LEU A 6 19.28 7.98 -34.71
C LEU A 6 18.44 7.11 -33.76
N ALA A 7 17.97 5.95 -34.23
CA ALA A 7 17.21 5.00 -33.41
C ALA A 7 18.04 4.37 -32.28
N LEU A 8 19.33 4.10 -32.53
CA LEU A 8 20.27 3.61 -31.51
C LEU A 8 20.57 4.67 -30.44
N LEU A 9 20.74 5.93 -30.84
CA LEU A 9 20.93 7.06 -29.92
C LEU A 9 19.68 7.34 -29.06
N LEU A 10 18.48 7.24 -29.63
CA LEU A 10 17.22 7.36 -28.87
C LEU A 10 17.06 6.22 -27.86
N GLY A 11 17.43 4.99 -28.25
CA GLY A 11 17.44 3.83 -27.34
C GLY A 11 18.41 4.01 -26.17
N LEU A 12 19.61 4.53 -26.42
CA LEU A 12 20.62 4.81 -25.39
C LEU A 12 20.20 5.93 -24.42
N LEU A 13 19.53 6.98 -24.91
CA LEU A 13 19.00 8.06 -24.07
C LEU A 13 17.84 7.59 -23.17
N LEU A 14 17.03 6.63 -23.63
CA LEU A 14 15.96 6.02 -22.82
C LEU A 14 16.50 5.07 -21.73
N VAL A 15 17.65 4.42 -21.95
CA VAL A 15 18.28 3.55 -20.93
C VAL A 15 19.11 4.35 -19.93
N GLY A 16 19.73 5.45 -20.37
CA GLY A 16 20.56 6.33 -19.52
C GLY A 16 19.78 7.18 -18.51
N CYS A 17 18.50 7.44 -18.76
CA CYS A 17 17.61 8.15 -17.83
C CYS A 17 16.79 7.17 -16.98
N THR A 18 17.42 6.16 -16.38
CA THR A 18 16.77 5.42 -15.29
C THR A 18 16.85 6.28 -14.02
N PRO A 19 15.76 6.93 -13.56
CA PRO A 19 15.77 7.73 -12.35
C PRO A 19 16.43 6.97 -11.19
N ALA A 20 17.36 7.63 -10.51
CA ALA A 20 18.02 7.07 -9.34
C ALA A 20 16.96 6.60 -8.34
N ARG A 21 17.00 5.31 -8.02
CA ARG A 21 16.04 4.69 -7.11
C ARG A 21 16.09 5.40 -5.77
N ARG A 22 14.97 5.99 -5.33
CA ARG A 22 14.87 6.57 -3.98
C ARG A 22 15.11 5.48 -2.93
N GLU A 23 16.15 5.67 -2.14
CA GLU A 23 16.42 4.80 -1.01
C GLU A 23 15.45 5.14 0.12
N VAL A 24 14.70 4.14 0.58
CA VAL A 24 13.73 4.30 1.65
C VAL A 24 14.26 3.54 2.85
N GLN A 25 14.44 4.25 3.96
CA GLN A 25 14.77 3.61 5.23
C GLN A 25 13.47 3.11 5.87
N GLY A 26 13.27 1.78 5.86
CA GLY A 26 12.12 1.13 6.48
C GLY A 26 11.39 0.13 5.56
N ARG A 27 10.31 -0.45 6.09
CA ARG A 27 9.41 -1.34 5.33
C ARG A 27 8.41 -0.47 4.55
N ILE A 28 8.14 -0.78 3.29
CA ILE A 28 7.18 -0.05 2.45
C ILE A 28 5.83 -0.75 2.53
N LEU A 29 4.76 0.01 2.76
CA LEU A 29 3.40 -0.50 2.68
C LEU A 29 2.87 -0.34 1.25
N ARG A 30 2.67 -1.47 0.56
CA ARG A 30 2.11 -1.51 -0.79
C ARG A 30 0.60 -1.38 -0.75
N ASN A 31 -0.06 -2.23 0.01
CA ASN A 31 -1.52 -2.24 0.08
C ASN A 31 -2.02 -2.59 1.47
N THR A 32 -3.26 -2.22 1.74
CA THR A 32 -3.99 -2.54 2.98
C THR A 32 -5.32 -3.16 2.59
N HIS A 33 -5.61 -4.32 3.14
CA HIS A 33 -6.84 -5.08 2.91
C HIS A 33 -7.56 -5.34 4.23
N PHE A 34 -8.86 -5.59 4.16
CA PHE A 34 -9.64 -5.94 5.33
C PHE A 34 -10.31 -7.29 5.16
N SER A 35 -10.31 -8.08 6.23
CA SER A 35 -11.04 -9.32 6.34
C SER A 35 -12.15 -9.16 7.37
N GLY A 36 -13.33 -9.71 7.10
CA GLY A 36 -14.50 -9.62 7.99
C GLY A 36 -15.34 -8.34 7.86
N ASN A 37 -14.96 -7.41 6.98
CA ASN A 37 -15.73 -6.20 6.67
C ASN A 37 -17.01 -6.43 5.83
N GLY A 38 -17.36 -7.69 5.51
CA GLY A 38 -18.54 -8.05 4.72
C GLY A 38 -18.45 -7.77 3.21
N GLY A 39 -17.27 -7.41 2.71
CA GLY A 39 -16.97 -7.30 1.28
C GLY A 39 -17.82 -6.27 0.52
N LEU A 40 -18.04 -6.51 -0.78
CA LEU A 40 -18.73 -5.58 -1.70
C LEU A 40 -20.23 -5.40 -1.39
N ILE A 41 -20.86 -6.40 -0.78
CA ILE A 41 -22.31 -6.40 -0.51
C ILE A 41 -22.60 -5.86 0.91
N GLY A 42 -21.62 -5.92 1.81
CA GLY A 42 -21.79 -5.57 3.22
C GLY A 42 -21.69 -4.09 3.59
N GLY A 43 -21.58 -3.16 2.63
CA GLY A 43 -21.60 -1.71 2.89
C GLY A 43 -20.32 -1.11 3.51
N SER A 44 -19.21 -1.87 3.59
CA SER A 44 -17.95 -1.40 4.18
C SER A 44 -16.76 -1.90 3.36
N ASN A 45 -16.59 -1.36 2.14
CA ASN A 45 -15.53 -1.84 1.25
C ASN A 45 -14.13 -1.35 1.68
N ASP A 46 -13.08 -2.04 1.22
CA ASP A 46 -11.69 -1.70 1.57
C ASP A 46 -11.30 -0.27 1.23
N TYR A 47 -11.90 0.32 0.18
CA TYR A 47 -11.60 1.68 -0.22
C TYR A 47 -12.11 2.70 0.81
N GLN A 48 -13.35 2.55 1.28
CA GLN A 48 -13.94 3.39 2.31
C GLN A 48 -13.16 3.30 3.63
N LEU A 49 -12.80 2.08 4.04
CA LEU A 49 -12.05 1.86 5.27
C LEU A 49 -10.65 2.50 5.17
N ARG A 50 -9.93 2.31 4.06
CA ARG A 50 -8.63 2.96 3.83
C ARG A 50 -8.72 4.49 3.87
N ALA A 51 -9.82 5.07 3.41
CA ALA A 51 -10.01 6.52 3.45
C ALA A 51 -10.10 7.09 4.89
N GLN A 52 -10.40 6.24 5.88
CA GLN A 52 -10.42 6.64 7.30
C GLN A 52 -9.07 6.49 8.00
N MET A 53 -8.10 5.86 7.34
CA MET A 53 -6.79 5.57 7.92
C MET A 53 -5.84 6.76 7.74
N ALA A 54 -4.95 6.95 8.72
CA ALA A 54 -3.81 7.85 8.57
C ALA A 54 -2.62 7.16 7.88
N GLN A 55 -2.49 5.84 7.99
CA GLN A 55 -1.54 5.06 7.22
C GLN A 55 -1.97 4.98 5.75
N ASN A 56 -1.14 5.54 4.87
CA ASN A 56 -1.38 5.51 3.44
C ASN A 56 -0.70 4.31 2.79
N ASN A 57 -1.30 3.84 1.69
CA ASN A 57 -0.71 2.87 0.79
C ASN A 57 0.16 3.57 -0.25
N SER A 58 1.13 2.83 -0.77
CA SER A 58 1.83 3.24 -1.99
C SER A 58 0.90 3.11 -3.21
N ALA A 59 1.14 3.90 -4.26
CA ALA A 59 0.36 3.80 -5.48
C ALA A 59 0.57 2.46 -6.22
N PHE A 60 -0.38 2.11 -7.09
CA PHE A 60 -0.30 0.94 -7.95
C PHE A 60 0.98 0.95 -8.79
N GLY A 61 1.65 -0.20 -8.91
CA GLY A 61 2.86 -0.36 -9.73
C GLY A 61 4.18 -0.26 -8.96
N LEU A 62 4.17 -0.16 -7.63
CA LEU A 62 5.37 -0.05 -6.79
C LEU A 62 6.40 -1.19 -7.02
N THR A 63 5.96 -2.34 -7.51
CA THR A 63 6.82 -3.50 -7.80
C THR A 63 7.03 -3.74 -9.31
N LEU A 64 6.45 -2.90 -10.18
CA LEU A 64 6.50 -3.07 -11.63
C LEU A 64 7.54 -2.14 -12.25
N TRP A 65 8.38 -2.67 -13.13
CA TRP A 65 9.27 -1.85 -13.94
C TRP A 65 8.50 -1.28 -15.15
N PRO A 66 8.68 0.01 -15.53
CA PRO A 66 9.54 1.02 -14.92
C PRO A 66 8.83 1.87 -13.82
N LEU A 67 7.55 1.62 -13.53
CA LEU A 67 6.74 2.43 -12.60
C LEU A 67 7.33 2.58 -11.20
N LEU A 68 8.07 1.57 -10.73
CA LEU A 68 8.73 1.54 -9.42
C LEU A 68 9.69 2.72 -9.16
N TYR A 69 10.14 3.43 -10.19
CA TYR A 69 11.02 4.59 -10.03
C TYR A 69 10.29 5.94 -9.96
N VAL A 70 9.01 5.97 -10.36
CA VAL A 70 8.20 7.20 -10.38
C VAL A 70 7.26 7.25 -9.17
N ILE A 71 6.81 6.08 -8.72
CA ILE A 71 5.86 5.97 -7.61
C ILE A 71 6.54 6.33 -6.29
N GLU A 72 5.89 7.21 -5.54
CA GLU A 72 6.33 7.54 -4.19
C GLU A 72 5.99 6.41 -3.21
N PRO A 73 6.99 5.74 -2.62
CA PRO A 73 6.77 4.68 -1.64
C PRO A 73 6.26 5.28 -0.33
N LYS A 74 5.23 4.67 0.27
CA LYS A 74 4.75 5.03 1.61
C LYS A 74 5.30 4.05 2.65
N VAL A 75 6.03 4.58 3.63
CA VAL A 75 6.63 3.79 4.71
C VAL A 75 5.53 3.23 5.62
N LEU A 76 5.68 1.97 5.99
CA LEU A 76 4.87 1.31 7.00
C LEU A 76 5.18 1.92 8.38
N ARG A 77 4.16 2.48 9.04
CA ARG A 77 4.27 3.06 10.38
C ARG A 77 3.43 2.23 11.34
N ASP A 78 4.06 1.26 12.02
CA ASP A 78 3.36 0.30 12.89
C ASP A 78 2.50 0.97 13.97
N LYS A 79 3.02 2.04 14.59
CA LYS A 79 2.29 2.84 15.58
C LYS A 79 1.05 3.54 15.01
N VAL A 80 1.08 3.89 13.72
CA VAL A 80 -0.06 4.51 13.04
C VAL A 80 -1.12 3.47 12.71
N LEU A 81 -0.74 2.27 12.26
CA LEU A 81 -1.68 1.16 12.06
C LEU A 81 -2.44 0.81 13.34
N ALA A 82 -1.75 0.77 14.49
CA ALA A 82 -2.40 0.53 15.78
C ALA A 82 -3.44 1.62 16.11
N ARG A 83 -3.16 2.89 15.79
CA ARG A 83 -4.12 3.99 15.98
C ARG A 83 -5.25 3.98 14.94
N ASP A 84 -4.97 3.50 13.74
CA ASP A 84 -5.97 3.37 12.68
C ASP A 84 -7.02 2.31 13.02
N ALA A 85 -6.68 1.29 13.83
CA ALA A 85 -7.68 0.37 14.38
C ALA A 85 -8.83 1.11 15.08
N TRP A 86 -8.51 2.03 15.99
CA TRP A 86 -9.51 2.83 16.69
C TRP A 86 -10.30 3.74 15.74
N ARG A 87 -9.65 4.34 14.73
CA ARG A 87 -10.36 5.18 13.73
C ARG A 87 -11.40 4.37 12.95
N LEU A 88 -11.07 3.14 12.60
CA LEU A 88 -11.98 2.24 11.89
C LEU A 88 -13.15 1.83 12.78
N GLU A 89 -12.91 1.51 14.05
CA GLU A 89 -13.99 1.22 15.02
C GLU A 89 -14.93 2.41 15.20
N MET A 90 -14.39 3.63 15.30
CA MET A 90 -15.21 4.85 15.36
C MET A 90 -16.02 5.05 14.08
N TRP A 91 -15.40 4.84 12.91
CA TRP A 91 -16.14 4.90 11.64
C TRP A 91 -17.29 3.88 11.62
N TYR A 92 -17.04 2.64 12.05
CA TYR A 92 -18.07 1.60 12.14
C TYR A 92 -19.21 2.00 13.08
N ALA A 93 -18.90 2.54 14.27
CA ALA A 93 -19.89 3.04 15.22
C ALA A 93 -20.75 4.16 14.61
N HIS A 94 -20.16 5.09 13.86
CA HIS A 94 -20.91 6.12 13.13
C HIS A 94 -21.84 5.57 12.04
N HIS A 95 -21.65 4.31 11.61
CA HIS A 95 -22.46 3.63 10.60
C HIS A 95 -23.36 2.53 11.21
N GLY A 96 -23.59 2.57 12.53
CA GLY A 96 -24.49 1.67 13.26
C GLY A 96 -23.82 0.43 13.83
N TRP A 97 -22.54 0.17 13.55
CA TRP A 97 -21.84 -1.03 14.02
C TRP A 97 -21.09 -0.74 15.31
N PHE A 98 -21.82 -0.59 16.41
CA PHE A 98 -21.26 -0.18 17.71
C PHE A 98 -20.34 -1.24 18.34
N ASP A 99 -20.61 -2.51 18.06
CA ASP A 99 -19.84 -3.64 18.56
C ASP A 99 -18.64 -3.99 17.67
N ALA A 100 -18.39 -3.22 16.60
CA ALA A 100 -17.29 -3.49 15.70
C ALA A 100 -15.92 -3.34 16.40
N ARG A 101 -15.03 -4.29 16.11
CA ARG A 101 -13.67 -4.36 16.65
C ARG A 101 -12.66 -4.69 15.56
N VAL A 102 -11.52 -4.01 15.57
CA VAL A 102 -10.36 -4.41 14.79
C VAL A 102 -9.52 -5.35 15.64
N LEU A 103 -9.55 -6.65 15.31
CA LEU A 103 -8.91 -7.71 16.09
C LEU A 103 -7.38 -7.68 15.97
N GLY A 104 -6.85 -7.07 14.91
CA GLY A 104 -5.42 -6.90 14.72
C GLY A 104 -5.01 -6.77 13.26
N TRP A 105 -3.69 -6.73 13.06
CA TRP A 105 -3.07 -6.58 11.75
C TRP A 105 -2.11 -7.74 11.48
N GLN A 106 -2.26 -8.40 10.34
CA GLN A 106 -1.23 -9.28 9.79
C GLN A 106 -0.43 -8.54 8.72
N LEU A 107 0.89 -8.55 8.86
CA LEU A 107 1.79 -8.02 7.85
C LEU A 107 2.30 -9.16 6.98
N ARG A 108 1.94 -9.12 5.70
CA ARG A 108 2.40 -10.10 4.70
C ARG A 108 3.53 -9.50 3.89
N GLU A 109 4.70 -10.11 3.94
CA GLU A 109 5.80 -9.69 3.09
C GLU A 109 5.57 -10.14 1.64
N VAL A 110 5.55 -9.17 0.73
CA VAL A 110 5.40 -9.37 -0.72
C VAL A 110 6.77 -9.45 -1.38
N ARG A 111 7.75 -8.71 -0.83
CA ARG A 111 9.13 -8.71 -1.30
C ARG A 111 10.07 -8.56 -0.12
N LYS A 112 11.00 -9.52 0.01
CA LYS A 112 12.10 -9.48 0.98
C LYS A 112 12.91 -8.19 0.88
N GLY A 113 13.24 -7.64 2.03
CA GLY A 113 14.25 -6.59 2.15
C GLY A 113 15.67 -7.13 1.94
N SER A 114 16.59 -6.26 1.53
CA SER A 114 18.03 -6.54 1.48
C SER A 114 18.81 -5.26 1.78
N LYS A 115 20.15 -5.35 1.89
CA LYS A 115 21.02 -4.19 2.12
C LYS A 115 20.85 -3.06 1.11
N ARG A 116 20.32 -3.35 -0.09
CA ARG A 116 20.12 -2.37 -1.18
C ARG A 116 18.66 -2.04 -1.45
N ARG A 117 17.72 -2.69 -0.75
CA ARG A 117 16.29 -2.67 -1.10
C ARG A 117 15.41 -2.78 0.14
N ALA A 118 14.49 -1.83 0.32
CA ALA A 118 13.44 -1.93 1.32
C ALA A 118 12.50 -3.13 1.07
N ALA A 119 12.09 -3.79 2.17
CA ALA A 119 11.03 -4.79 2.15
C ALA A 119 9.69 -4.16 1.77
N VAL A 120 8.83 -4.93 1.10
CA VAL A 120 7.49 -4.49 0.70
C VAL A 120 6.47 -5.38 1.39
N MET A 121 5.54 -4.76 2.08
CA MET A 121 4.52 -5.41 2.89
C MET A 121 3.13 -5.09 2.35
N ASP A 122 2.22 -6.03 2.48
CA ASP A 122 0.79 -5.76 2.56
C ASP A 122 0.36 -5.84 4.03
N ALA A 123 -0.60 -5.00 4.42
CA ALA A 123 -1.28 -5.11 5.70
C ALA A 123 -2.67 -5.74 5.50
N ILE A 124 -3.06 -6.66 6.37
CA ILE A 124 -4.39 -7.25 6.42
C ILE A 124 -4.97 -6.92 7.79
N GLY A 125 -5.98 -6.06 7.84
CA GLY A 125 -6.73 -5.75 9.06
C GLY A 125 -7.87 -6.74 9.24
N PHE A 126 -7.94 -7.41 10.39
CA PHE A 126 -9.05 -8.29 10.73
C PHE A 126 -10.09 -7.49 11.48
N VAL A 127 -11.31 -7.47 10.95
CA VAL A 127 -12.44 -6.74 11.51
C VAL A 127 -13.51 -7.75 11.90
N ASP A 128 -13.93 -7.71 13.16
CA ASP A 128 -15.21 -8.25 13.57
C ASP A 128 -16.22 -7.09 13.55
N ARG A 129 -17.31 -7.24 12.80
CA ARG A 129 -18.33 -6.20 12.72
C ARG A 129 -19.29 -6.21 13.90
N GLY A 130 -19.37 -7.33 14.63
CA GLY A 130 -20.39 -7.52 15.64
C GLY A 130 -21.80 -7.40 15.06
N ARG A 131 -22.77 -7.07 15.92
CA ARG A 131 -24.14 -6.80 15.49
C ARG A 131 -24.29 -5.31 15.11
N PRO A 132 -25.12 -4.99 14.10
CA PRO A 132 -25.54 -3.63 13.83
C PRO A 132 -26.49 -3.09 14.91
#